data_AF-A0A2S7STK0-F1
#
_entry.id   AF-A0A2S7STK0-F1
#
_cell.length_a   1.000
_cell.length_b   1.000
_cell.length_c   1.000
_cell.angle_alpha   90.00
_cell.angle_beta   90.00
_cell.angle_gamma   90.00
#
_symmetry.space_group_name_H-M   'P 1'
#
loop_
_entity.id
_entity.type
_entity.pdbx_description
1 polymer ?
#
loop_
_entity_poly.entity_id
_entity_poly.type
_entity_poly.pdbx_seq_one_letter_code
_entity_poly.pdbx_strand_id
1 'polypeptide(L)'
;MFDGFAKVYKGKKQGIINFSAEEIIPCIYDEIDYKKNGLSWVLKNGKWGMISNKGTLIVPYQYDAVGEYREGLQPVSKKGKWGYVTADGREIIHCTFDSAQEFKYGDALVKQSKEYRIINRRGIIIDNHPYVWSCKGSGQ
;
A
#
# COMPACT_ATOMS: atom_id res chain seq x y z
N MET A 1 17.50 2.74 -14.53
CA MET A 1 17.35 3.59 -15.73
C MET A 1 15.93 4.11 -15.69
N PHE A 2 15.72 5.41 -15.54
CA PHE A 2 14.38 6.01 -15.48
C PHE A 2 13.84 6.16 -16.91
N ASP A 3 12.60 5.76 -17.13
CA ASP A 3 11.89 5.78 -18.43
C ASP A 3 11.59 7.23 -18.89
N GLY A 4 12.59 8.08 -19.11
CA GLY A 4 12.35 9.43 -19.61
C GLY A 4 12.02 10.48 -18.54
N PHE A 5 11.98 10.10 -17.27
CA PHE A 5 11.49 10.96 -16.17
C PHE A 5 12.52 11.16 -15.06
N ALA A 6 12.48 12.33 -14.42
CA ALA A 6 13.29 12.65 -13.25
C ALA A 6 12.42 13.19 -12.12
N LYS A 7 12.65 12.70 -10.90
CA LYS A 7 12.07 13.30 -9.69
C LYS A 7 12.80 14.60 -9.38
N VAL A 8 12.05 15.68 -9.17
CA VAL A 8 12.57 17.01 -8.83
C VAL A 8 12.00 17.50 -7.52
N TYR A 9 12.67 18.50 -6.93
CA TYR A 9 12.33 19.05 -5.62
C TYR A 9 12.19 20.57 -5.71
N LYS A 10 11.10 21.10 -5.15
CA LYS A 10 10.91 22.54 -4.91
C LYS A 10 10.67 22.74 -3.42
N GLY A 11 11.70 23.20 -2.72
CA GLY A 11 11.70 23.19 -1.25
C GLY A 11 11.58 21.76 -0.74
N LYS A 12 10.59 21.50 0.13
CA LYS A 12 10.30 20.16 0.67
C LYS A 12 9.34 19.33 -0.20
N LYS A 13 8.86 19.89 -1.32
CA LYS A 13 7.86 19.23 -2.18
C LYS A 13 8.52 18.53 -3.37
N GLN A 14 7.95 17.40 -3.77
CA GLN A 14 8.41 16.54 -4.86
C GLN A 14 7.50 16.69 -6.08
N GLY A 15 8.08 16.61 -7.26
CA GLY A 15 7.41 16.53 -8.56
C GLY A 15 8.17 15.63 -9.52
N ILE A 16 7.67 15.46 -10.74
CA ILE A 16 8.30 14.69 -11.81
C ILE A 16 8.33 15.52 -13.09
N ILE A 17 9.48 15.57 -13.74
CA ILE A 17 9.69 16.19 -15.06
C ILE A 17 10.12 15.12 -16.09
N ASN A 18 9.99 15.43 -17.37
CA ASN A 18 10.66 14.68 -18.43
C ASN A 18 12.08 15.23 -18.74
N PHE A 19 12.82 14.59 -19.65
CA PHE A 19 14.16 15.07 -20.04
C PHE A 19 14.18 16.40 -20.81
N SER A 20 13.04 16.86 -21.32
CA SER A 20 12.87 18.20 -21.89
C SER A 20 12.62 19.26 -20.81
N ALA A 21 12.70 18.89 -19.53
CA ALA A 21 12.37 19.72 -18.37
C ALA A 21 10.91 20.18 -18.31
N GLU A 22 10.00 19.50 -19.02
CA GLU A 22 8.56 19.74 -18.89
C GLU A 22 8.04 19.09 -17.61
N GLU A 23 7.21 19.83 -16.87
CA GLU A 23 6.56 19.34 -15.66
C GLU A 23 5.45 18.35 -16.02
N ILE A 24 5.59 17.11 -15.55
CA ILE A 24 4.60 16.04 -15.72
C ILE A 24 3.74 15.91 -14.46
N ILE A 25 4.38 15.97 -13.29
CA ILE A 25 3.72 15.96 -11.99
C ILE A 25 4.24 17.16 -11.20
N PRO A 26 3.36 18.08 -10.78
CA PRO A 26 3.77 19.32 -10.13
C PRO A 26 4.45 19.07 -8.78
N CYS A 27 5.39 19.96 -8.43
CA CYS A 27 6.08 19.94 -7.14
C CYS A 27 5.19 20.37 -5.96
N ILE A 28 4.12 19.62 -5.70
CA ILE A 28 3.13 19.91 -4.65
C ILE A 28 3.00 18.78 -3.61
N TYR A 29 3.67 17.65 -3.84
CA TYR A 29 3.56 16.45 -3.02
C TYR A 29 4.63 16.42 -1.94
N ASP A 30 4.28 15.94 -0.75
CA ASP A 30 5.25 15.71 0.32
C ASP A 30 6.18 14.53 -0.06
N GLU A 31 5.62 13.52 -0.71
CA GLU A 31 6.34 12.34 -1.16
C GLU A 31 5.72 11.76 -2.43
N ILE A 32 6.54 11.21 -3.32
CA ILE A 32 6.12 10.44 -4.49
C ILE A 32 6.84 9.08 -4.46
N ASP A 33 6.10 7.99 -4.24
CA ASP A 33 6.57 6.62 -4.42
C ASP A 33 6.19 6.16 -5.84
N TYR A 34 7.16 6.30 -6.75
CA TYR A 34 7.01 5.97 -8.17
C TYR A 34 6.99 4.45 -8.35
N LYS A 35 5.88 3.91 -8.88
CA LYS A 35 5.80 2.50 -9.28
C LYS A 35 6.07 2.36 -10.78
N LYS A 36 6.72 1.25 -11.14
CA LYS A 36 6.73 0.76 -12.52
C LYS A 36 5.26 0.47 -12.91
N ASN A 37 4.88 0.80 -14.14
CA ASN A 37 3.52 0.72 -14.73
C ASN A 37 2.70 2.03 -14.73
N GLY A 38 3.31 3.18 -14.45
CA GLY A 38 2.67 4.48 -14.68
C GLY A 38 1.60 4.87 -13.67
N LEU A 39 1.57 4.21 -12.51
CA LEU A 39 0.83 4.63 -11.33
C LEU A 39 1.83 5.01 -10.23
N SER A 40 1.50 5.97 -9.39
CA SER A 40 2.39 6.38 -8.30
C SER A 40 1.59 6.72 -7.07
N TRP A 41 2.05 6.25 -5.92
CA TRP A 41 1.53 6.69 -4.63
C TRP A 41 2.12 8.05 -4.33
N VAL A 42 1.27 8.96 -3.87
CA VAL A 42 1.65 10.33 -3.55
C VAL A 42 1.10 10.73 -2.20
N LEU A 43 1.98 11.28 -1.38
CA LEU A 43 1.63 11.84 -0.08
C LEU A 43 1.35 13.33 -0.24
N LYS A 44 0.17 13.76 0.21
CA LYS A 44 -0.20 15.17 0.25
C LYS A 44 -0.94 15.47 1.54
N ASN A 45 -0.43 16.43 2.31
CA ASN A 45 -1.04 16.87 3.57
C ASN A 45 -1.25 15.70 4.55
N GLY A 46 -0.29 14.78 4.62
CA GLY A 46 -0.33 13.62 5.52
C GLY A 46 -1.27 12.48 5.09
N LYS A 47 -1.83 12.53 3.88
CA LYS A 47 -2.65 11.44 3.33
C LYS A 47 -2.11 10.95 1.99
N TRP A 48 -2.09 9.65 1.83
CA TRP A 48 -1.72 8.98 0.60
C TRP A 48 -2.93 8.87 -0.35
N GLY A 49 -2.68 9.22 -1.60
CA GLY A 49 -3.52 8.96 -2.76
C GLY A 49 -2.69 8.39 -3.90
N MET A 50 -3.33 8.00 -5.00
CA MET A 50 -2.63 7.44 -6.15
C MET A 50 -2.91 8.27 -7.38
N ILE A 51 -1.88 8.56 -8.18
CA ILE A 51 -1.98 9.30 -9.42
C ILE A 51 -1.51 8.46 -10.61
N SER A 52 -2.00 8.81 -11.81
CA SER A 52 -1.45 8.33 -13.07
C SER A 52 -0.12 9.03 -13.40
N ASN A 53 0.57 8.52 -14.41
CA ASN A 53 1.76 9.13 -15.01
C ASN A 53 1.50 10.51 -15.64
N LYS A 54 0.23 10.94 -15.75
CA LYS A 54 -0.17 12.29 -16.18
C LYS A 54 -0.57 13.19 -14.99
N GLY A 55 -0.33 12.75 -13.76
CA GLY A 55 -0.71 13.47 -12.54
C GLY A 55 -2.21 13.42 -12.21
N THR A 56 -3.01 12.63 -12.92
CA THR A 56 -4.45 12.50 -12.65
C THR A 56 -4.68 11.68 -11.38
N LEU A 57 -5.46 12.19 -10.43
CA LEU A 57 -5.81 11.47 -9.21
C LEU A 57 -6.73 10.28 -9.52
N ILE A 58 -6.24 9.07 -9.24
CA ILE A 58 -6.96 7.79 -9.41
C ILE A 58 -7.56 7.35 -8.08
N VAL A 59 -6.78 7.44 -7.00
CA VAL A 59 -7.25 7.13 -5.64
C VAL A 59 -7.19 8.41 -4.82
N PRO A 60 -8.30 8.83 -4.19
CA PRO A 60 -8.33 10.01 -3.33
C PRO A 60 -7.30 9.94 -2.20
N TYR A 61 -6.87 11.10 -1.70
CA TYR A 61 -6.00 11.20 -0.52
C TYR A 61 -6.74 10.77 0.75
N GLN A 62 -6.74 9.47 1.04
CA GLN A 62 -7.56 8.90 2.11
C GLN A 62 -6.82 7.94 3.02
N TYR A 63 -5.65 7.44 2.60
CA TYR A 63 -4.88 6.48 3.37
C TYR A 63 -3.86 7.18 4.27
N ASP A 64 -3.70 6.68 5.47
CA ASP A 64 -2.71 7.14 6.45
C ASP A 64 -1.31 6.57 6.15
N ALA A 65 -1.27 5.34 5.64
CA ALA A 65 -0.05 4.64 5.29
C ALA A 65 -0.29 3.71 4.10
N VAL A 66 0.78 3.44 3.37
CA VAL A 66 0.82 2.52 2.23
C VAL A 66 2.08 1.68 2.39
N GLY A 67 1.95 0.36 2.41
CA GLY A 67 3.08 -0.56 2.53
C GLY A 67 3.58 -1.08 1.18
N GLU A 68 4.42 -2.11 1.19
CA GLU A 68 4.99 -2.68 -0.02
C GLU A 68 3.97 -3.48 -0.82
N TYR A 69 3.98 -3.29 -2.15
CA TYR A 69 3.22 -4.13 -3.06
C TYR A 69 3.91 -5.49 -3.23
N ARG A 70 3.21 -6.58 -2.89
CA ARG A 70 3.66 -7.96 -3.12
C ARG A 70 2.49 -8.82 -3.60
N GLU A 71 2.77 -9.71 -4.54
CA GLU A 71 1.81 -10.72 -5.00
C GLU A 71 0.44 -10.15 -5.42
N GLY A 72 0.43 -8.98 -6.06
CA GLY A 72 -0.84 -8.37 -6.54
C GLY A 72 -1.57 -7.52 -5.51
N LEU A 73 -1.12 -7.47 -4.26
CA LEU A 73 -1.78 -6.76 -3.18
C LEU A 73 -0.81 -5.83 -2.44
N GLN A 74 -1.35 -4.73 -1.93
CA GLN A 74 -0.60 -3.73 -1.19
C GLN A 74 -1.37 -3.38 0.08
N PRO A 75 -0.77 -3.49 1.27
CA PRO A 75 -1.42 -3.11 2.50
C PRO A 75 -1.55 -1.59 2.57
N VAL A 76 -2.71 -1.11 2.98
CA VAL A 76 -3.01 0.31 3.18
C VAL A 76 -3.66 0.51 4.53
N SER A 77 -3.43 1.67 5.15
CA SER A 77 -4.07 2.03 6.41
C SER A 77 -5.04 3.18 6.23
N LYS A 78 -6.22 3.10 6.84
CA LYS A 78 -7.21 4.17 6.92
C LYS A 78 -7.83 4.20 8.31
N LYS A 79 -7.81 5.36 8.95
CA LYS A 79 -8.28 5.59 10.33
C LYS A 79 -7.64 4.60 11.33
N GLY A 80 -6.35 4.35 11.17
CA GLY A 80 -5.58 3.46 12.06
C GLY A 80 -5.89 1.97 11.92
N LYS A 81 -6.68 1.57 10.90
CA LYS A 81 -6.93 0.17 10.55
C LYS A 81 -6.29 -0.17 9.22
N TRP A 82 -5.94 -1.42 9.01
CA TRP A 82 -5.26 -1.93 7.84
C TRP A 82 -6.15 -2.82 6.98
N GLY A 83 -6.00 -2.68 5.67
CA GLY A 83 -6.65 -3.45 4.63
C GLY A 83 -5.71 -3.65 3.46
N TYR A 84 -6.22 -4.09 2.31
CA TYR A 84 -5.42 -4.36 1.12
C TYR A 84 -6.11 -3.86 -0.14
N VAL A 85 -5.30 -3.24 -1.00
CA VAL A 85 -5.68 -2.79 -2.34
C VAL A 85 -4.89 -3.54 -3.41
N THR A 86 -5.42 -3.60 -4.62
CA THR A 86 -4.68 -4.03 -5.81
C THR A 86 -3.69 -2.96 -6.28
N ALA A 87 -2.88 -3.28 -7.30
CA ALA A 87 -1.92 -2.36 -7.91
C ALA A 87 -2.55 -1.06 -8.46
N ASP A 88 -3.79 -1.13 -8.93
CA ASP A 88 -4.60 0.00 -9.40
C ASP A 88 -5.42 0.67 -8.28
N GLY A 89 -5.17 0.30 -7.03
CA GLY A 89 -5.74 0.97 -5.86
C GLY A 89 -7.18 0.57 -5.51
N ARG A 90 -7.74 -0.47 -6.15
CA ARG A 90 -9.03 -1.03 -5.77
C ARG A 90 -8.91 -1.78 -4.45
N GLU A 91 -9.73 -1.40 -3.47
CA GLU A 91 -9.79 -2.10 -2.18
C GLU A 91 -10.40 -3.50 -2.37
N ILE A 92 -9.67 -4.54 -1.95
CA ILE A 92 -10.11 -5.95 -1.95
C ILE A 92 -10.46 -6.39 -0.53
N ILE A 93 -9.72 -5.87 0.45
CA ILE A 93 -9.89 -6.20 1.86
C ILE A 93 -10.00 -4.87 2.59
N HIS A 94 -11.15 -4.63 3.20
CA HIS A 94 -11.41 -3.39 3.92
C HIS A 94 -10.43 -3.15 5.07
N CYS A 95 -10.18 -1.88 5.37
CA CYS A 95 -9.36 -1.47 6.50
C CYS A 95 -10.03 -1.78 7.84
N THR A 96 -9.89 -3.02 8.33
CA THR A 96 -10.51 -3.50 9.58
C THR A 96 -9.51 -4.12 10.57
N PHE A 97 -8.30 -4.45 10.11
CA PHE A 97 -7.26 -5.07 10.95
C PHE A 97 -6.49 -4.02 11.76
N ASP A 98 -5.98 -4.40 12.93
CA ASP A 98 -5.12 -3.54 13.76
C ASP A 98 -3.71 -3.37 13.14
N SER A 99 -3.23 -4.41 12.46
CA SER A 99 -2.00 -4.39 11.67
C SER A 99 -2.07 -5.41 10.55
N ALA A 100 -1.34 -5.17 9.46
CA ALA A 100 -1.28 -6.06 8.30
C ALA A 100 0.15 -6.15 7.76
N GLN A 101 0.66 -7.36 7.54
CA GLN A 101 1.91 -7.62 6.83
C GLN A 101 1.63 -7.76 5.32
N GLU A 102 2.67 -7.61 4.50
CA GLU A 102 2.61 -7.92 3.08
C GLU A 102 2.34 -9.41 2.81
N PHE A 103 1.71 -9.70 1.67
CA PHE A 103 1.47 -11.07 1.23
C PHE A 103 2.78 -11.78 0.87
N LYS A 104 2.91 -13.03 1.32
CA LYS A 104 4.00 -13.96 1.00
C LYS A 104 3.43 -15.37 0.83
N TYR A 105 3.76 -16.01 -0.28
CA TYR A 105 3.33 -17.37 -0.61
C TYR A 105 1.81 -17.53 -0.62
N GLY A 106 1.05 -16.49 -0.98
CA GLY A 106 -0.41 -16.50 -1.05
C GLY A 106 -1.13 -16.05 0.23
N ASP A 107 -0.42 -15.87 1.33
CA ASP A 107 -1.00 -15.58 2.64
C ASP A 107 -0.39 -14.33 3.29
N ALA A 108 -1.11 -13.74 4.25
CA ALA A 108 -0.63 -12.61 5.02
C ALA A 108 -0.98 -12.74 6.51
N LEU A 109 -0.05 -12.28 7.37
CA LEU A 109 -0.28 -12.18 8.80
C LEU A 109 -0.95 -10.84 9.12
N VAL A 110 -2.11 -10.92 9.78
CA VAL A 110 -2.85 -9.75 10.26
C VAL A 110 -3.07 -9.84 11.76
N LYS A 111 -3.31 -8.70 12.40
CA LYS A 111 -3.72 -8.63 13.79
C LYS A 111 -5.15 -8.14 13.88
N GLN A 112 -5.97 -8.82 14.66
CA GLN A 112 -7.35 -8.43 14.93
C GLN A 112 -7.67 -8.69 16.40
N SER A 113 -8.10 -7.64 17.12
CA SER A 113 -8.55 -7.78 18.52
C SER A 113 -7.52 -8.43 19.43
N LYS A 114 -6.25 -8.00 19.31
CA LYS A 114 -5.06 -8.50 20.04
C LYS A 114 -4.52 -9.85 19.59
N GLU A 115 -5.18 -10.58 18.71
CA GLU A 115 -4.72 -11.87 18.22
C GLU A 115 -4.18 -11.79 16.79
N TYR A 116 -3.21 -12.64 16.48
CA TYR A 116 -2.71 -12.78 15.11
C TYR A 116 -3.51 -13.83 14.35
N ARG A 117 -3.76 -13.57 13.07
CA ARG A 117 -4.48 -14.44 12.13
C ARG A 117 -3.75 -14.47 10.81
N ILE A 118 -3.85 -15.59 10.11
CA ILE A 118 -3.39 -15.70 8.73
C ILE A 118 -4.60 -15.56 7.83
N ILE A 119 -4.49 -14.76 6.78
CA ILE A 119 -5.54 -14.58 5.78
C ILE A 119 -5.02 -14.94 4.39
N ASN A 120 -5.90 -15.46 3.54
CA ASN A 120 -5.61 -15.58 2.11
C ASN A 120 -5.85 -14.24 1.37
N ARG A 121 -5.58 -14.22 0.07
CA ARG A 121 -5.75 -13.05 -0.83
C ARG A 121 -7.18 -12.50 -0.93
N ARG A 122 -8.17 -13.23 -0.41
CA ARG A 122 -9.58 -12.78 -0.33
C ARG A 122 -9.94 -12.20 1.05
N GLY A 123 -8.98 -12.16 1.98
CA GLY A 123 -9.21 -11.72 3.36
C GLY A 123 -9.88 -12.77 4.25
N ILE A 124 -9.96 -14.03 3.80
CA ILE A 124 -10.56 -15.12 4.58
C ILE A 124 -9.50 -15.65 5.54
N ILE A 125 -9.85 -15.75 6.83
CA ILE A 125 -8.99 -16.32 7.87
C ILE A 125 -8.75 -17.81 7.60
N ILE A 126 -7.49 -18.24 7.69
CA ILE A 126 -7.07 -19.63 7.57
C ILE A 126 -6.74 -20.16 8.98
N ASP A 127 -7.66 -20.92 9.57
CA ASP A 127 -7.49 -21.44 10.94
C ASP A 127 -6.59 -22.70 11.02
N ASN A 128 -6.48 -23.47 9.92
CA ASN A 128 -5.67 -24.69 9.83
C ASN A 128 -4.42 -24.49 8.96
N HIS A 129 -3.70 -23.39 9.18
CA HIS A 129 -2.48 -23.11 8.43
C HIS A 129 -1.32 -23.95 9.00
N PRO A 130 -0.45 -24.57 8.16
CA PRO A 130 0.60 -25.50 8.63
C PRO A 130 1.63 -24.88 9.58
N TYR A 131 1.64 -23.55 9.72
CA TYR A 131 2.49 -22.80 10.64
C TYR A 131 1.77 -22.29 11.91
N VAL A 132 0.47 -22.61 12.07
CA VAL A 132 -0.25 -22.39 13.32
C VAL A 132 0.04 -23.59 14.21
N TRP A 133 1.13 -23.53 14.98
CA TRP A 133 1.27 -24.45 16.11
C TRP A 133 0.10 -24.18 17.06
N SER A 134 -0.82 -25.13 17.11
CA SER A 134 -1.80 -25.15 18.18
C SER A 134 -1.04 -25.28 19.50
N CYS A 135 -0.94 -24.20 20.27
CA CYS A 135 -0.88 -24.32 21.72
C CYS A 135 -2.23 -24.89 22.20
N LYS A 136 -2.55 -26.13 21.79
CA LYS A 136 -3.46 -26.95 22.58
C LYS A 136 -2.63 -27.36 23.77
N GLY A 137 -2.76 -26.59 24.84
CA GLY A 137 -2.25 -26.97 26.14
C GLY A 137 -2.73 -28.37 26.44
N SER A 138 -1.79 -29.28 26.62
CA SER A 138 -1.99 -30.49 27.37
C SER A 138 -2.33 -30.08 28.81
N GLY A 139 -3.60 -29.77 29.06
CA GLY A 139 -4.15 -29.79 30.41
C GLY A 139 -4.33 -31.25 30.78
N GLN A 140 -3.52 -31.70 31.74
CA GLN A 140 -3.70 -32.96 32.46
C GLN A 140 -5.07 -33.03 33.13
#